data_AF-A8PWJ2-F1
#
_entry.id   AF-A8PWJ2-F1
#
_cell.length_a   1.000
_cell.length_b   1.000
_cell.length_c   1.000
_cell.angle_alpha   90.00
_cell.angle_beta   90.00
_cell.angle_gamma   90.00
#
_symmetry.space_group_name_H-M   'P 1'
#
loop_
_entity.id
_entity.type
_entity.pdbx_description
1 polymer ?
#
loop_
_entity_poly.entity_id
_entity_poly.type
_entity_poly.pdbx_seq_one_letter_code
_entity_poly.pdbx_strand_id
1 'polypeptide(L)' 'MVRSYERHEATAAFGLIGSNAANAILDADGKTAYLPALEDVLVWDVKRGEQVRMVQ' A
#
# COMPACT_ATOMS: atom_id res chain seq x y z
N MET A 1 15.09 34.49 -6.74
CA MET A 1 13.68 34.09 -6.52
C MET A 1 13.62 33.34 -5.21
N VAL A 2 13.03 33.94 -4.16
CA VAL A 2 13.06 33.40 -2.78
C VAL A 2 11.98 32.32 -2.63
N ARG A 3 12.37 31.11 -2.22
CA ARG A 3 11.48 29.96 -1.96
C ARG A 3 11.10 29.85 -0.48
N SER A 4 10.76 30.98 0.14
CA SER A 4 10.23 30.94 1.50
C SER A 4 8.82 30.35 1.44
N TYR A 5 8.60 29.24 2.16
CA TYR A 5 7.31 28.56 2.42
C TYR A 5 6.87 27.40 1.50
N GLU A 6 7.72 26.82 0.67
CA GLU A 6 7.38 25.53 0.06
C GLU A 6 7.41 24.43 1.14
N ARG A 7 6.26 23.82 1.42
CA ARG A 7 6.16 22.64 2.26
C ARG A 7 6.20 21.41 1.37
N HIS A 8 7.09 20.47 1.69
CA HIS A 8 7.14 19.18 1.04
C HIS A 8 6.08 18.26 1.65
N GLU A 9 5.36 17.54 0.79
CA GLU A 9 4.40 16.51 1.18
C GLU A 9 4.80 15.17 0.58
N ALA A 10 4.32 14.07 1.17
CA ALA A 10 4.58 12.74 0.67
C ALA A 10 3.95 12.57 -0.71
N THR A 11 4.77 12.23 -1.72
CA THR A 11 4.29 11.99 -3.08
C THR A 11 3.89 10.53 -3.29
N ALA A 12 4.71 9.59 -2.80
CA ALA A 12 4.42 8.16 -2.87
C ALA A 12 5.26 7.38 -1.86
N ALA A 13 4.69 6.29 -1.34
CA ALA A 13 5.39 5.24 -0.60
C ALA A 13 5.32 3.94 -1.41
N PHE A 14 6.45 3.22 -1.52
CA PHE A 14 6.55 2.00 -2.34
C PHE A 14 7.58 1.02 -1.75
N GLY A 15 7.56 -0.23 -2.23
CA GLY A 15 8.53 -1.27 -1.85
C GLY A 15 8.14 -2.09 -0.62
N LEU A 16 7.02 -1.77 0.03
CA LEU A 16 6.45 -2.54 1.13
C LEU A 16 5.37 -3.49 0.58
N ILE A 17 5.44 -4.77 0.96
CA ILE A 17 4.41 -5.77 0.61
C ILE A 17 3.42 -5.96 1.76
N GLY A 18 3.93 -5.98 3.00
CA GLY A 18 3.13 -6.09 4.21
C GLY A 18 3.95 -5.67 5.44
N SER A 19 3.26 -5.15 6.44
CA SER A 19 3.87 -4.67 7.68
C SER A 19 4.25 -5.82 8.59
N ASN A 20 5.27 -5.59 9.42
CA ASN A 20 5.68 -6.59 10.40
C ASN A 20 4.53 -6.89 11.38
N ALA A 21 4.31 -8.18 11.66
CA ALA A 21 3.27 -8.68 12.57
C ALA A 21 1.82 -8.22 12.27
N ALA A 22 1.51 -7.80 11.04
CA ALA A 22 0.17 -7.43 10.63
C ALA A 22 -0.63 -8.60 10.07
N ASN A 23 -1.95 -8.54 10.19
CA ASN A 23 -2.84 -9.60 9.71
C ASN A 23 -3.16 -9.41 8.22
N ALA A 24 -2.67 -10.32 7.39
CA ALA A 24 -3.07 -10.44 5.99
C ALA A 24 -4.42 -11.15 5.88
N ILE A 25 -5.30 -10.64 5.03
CA ILE A 25 -6.61 -11.26 4.73
C ILE A 25 -6.62 -11.66 3.27
N LEU A 26 -6.95 -12.93 3.00
CA LEU A 26 -7.25 -13.40 1.65
C LEU A 26 -8.76 -13.46 1.48
N ASP A 27 -9.27 -12.91 0.38
CA ASP A 27 -10.69 -12.99 0.05
C ASP A 27 -11.11 -14.45 -0.21
N ALA A 28 -12.41 -14.73 -0.07
CA ALA A 28 -12.97 -16.08 -0.21
C ALA A 28 -12.75 -16.68 -1.61
N ASP A 29 -12.55 -15.83 -2.63
CA ASP A 29 -12.25 -16.25 -3.99
C ASP A 29 -10.79 -16.67 -4.21
N GLY A 30 -9.91 -16.40 -3.24
CA GLY A 30 -8.48 -16.69 -3.28
C GLY A 30 -7.67 -15.87 -4.28
N LYS A 31 -8.27 -14.83 -4.91
CA LYS A 31 -7.62 -14.02 -5.95
C LYS A 31 -7.15 -12.68 -5.41
N THR A 32 -7.86 -12.13 -4.43
CA THR A 32 -7.55 -10.82 -3.86
C THR A 32 -7.00 -10.95 -2.44
N ALA A 33 -5.83 -10.37 -2.20
CA ALA A 33 -5.23 -10.29 -0.87
C ALA A 33 -5.21 -8.84 -0.39
N TYR A 34 -5.56 -8.65 0.88
CA TYR A 34 -5.50 -7.39 1.60
C TYR A 34 -4.32 -7.45 2.59
N LEU A 35 -3.33 -6.60 2.37
CA LEU A 35 -2.09 -6.55 3.14
C LEU A 35 -1.95 -5.19 3.82
N PRO A 36 -1.87 -5.13 5.16
CA PRO A 36 -1.64 -3.87 5.86
C PRO A 36 -0.20 -3.38 5.62
N ALA A 37 -0.04 -2.14 5.18
CA ALA A 37 1.23 -1.50 4.83
C ALA A 37 1.36 -0.14 5.51
N LEU A 38 1.87 -0.13 6.74
CA LEU A 38 1.94 1.02 7.64
C LEU A 38 0.55 1.62 7.89
N GLU A 39 0.32 2.82 7.36
CA GLU A 39 -0.95 3.55 7.45
C GLU A 39 -1.93 3.17 6.34
N ASP A 40 -1.47 2.50 5.28
CA ASP A 40 -2.27 2.09 4.14
C ASP A 40 -2.62 0.59 4.18
N VAL A 41 -3.60 0.19 3.38
CA VAL A 41 -3.93 -1.19 3.03
C VAL A 41 -3.70 -1.40 1.54
N LEU A 42 -2.83 -2.34 1.21
CA LEU A 42 -2.55 -2.73 -0.17
C LEU A 42 -3.46 -3.88 -0.59
N VAL A 43 -4.03 -3.76 -1.78
CA VAL A 43 -4.86 -4.78 -2.41
C VAL A 43 -4.07 -5.39 -3.55
N TRP A 44 -3.90 -6.71 -3.52
CA TRP A 44 -3.07 -7.46 -4.46
C TRP A 44 -3.89 -8.47 -5.25
N ASP A 45 -3.59 -8.60 -6.54
CA ASP A 45 -3.99 -9.75 -7.35
C ASP A 45 -2.94 -10.85 -7.11
N VAL A 46 -3.33 -11.88 -6.37
CA VAL A 46 -2.43 -12.97 -5.95
C VAL A 46 -1.93 -13.78 -7.14
N LYS A 47 -2.72 -13.88 -8.22
CA LYS A 47 -2.35 -14.66 -9.40
C LYS A 47 -1.32 -13.94 -10.24
N ARG A 48 -1.42 -12.62 -10.36
CA ARG A 48 -0.49 -11.79 -11.13
C ARG A 48 0.70 -11.33 -10.31
N GLY A 49 0.58 -11.29 -8.98
CA GLY A 49 1.61 -10.73 -8.10
C GLY A 49 1.72 -9.21 -8.26
N GLU A 50 0.61 -8.54 -8.57
CA GLU A 50 0.56 -7.09 -8.82
C GLU A 50 -0.34 -6.40 -7.79
N GLN A 51 0.11 -5.23 -7.32
CA GLN A 51 -0.73 -4.34 -6.51
C GLN A 51 -1.80 -3.73 -7.41
N VAL A 52 -3.07 -4.00 -7.10
CA VAL A 52 -4.23 -3.49 -7.83
C VAL A 52 -4.63 -2.11 -7.28
N ARG A 53 -4.52 -1.91 -5.96
CA ARG A 53 -4.95 -0.68 -5.30
C ARG A 53 -4.24 -0.46 -3.97
N MET A 54 -4.14 0.80 -3.57
CA MET A 54 -3.81 1.24 -2.22
C MET A 54 -5.02 1.99 -1.65
N VAL A 55 -5.37 1.71 -0.41
CA VAL A 55 -6.50 2.33 0.31
C VAL A 55 -5.99 2.82 1.65
N GLN A 56 -6.30 4.08 1.99
CA GLN A 56 -6.00 4.68 3.29
C GLN A 56 -7.24 4.68 4.17
#